data_AF-A0AAW1WX54-F1
#
_entry.id   AF-A0AAW1WX54-F1
#
_cell.length_a   1.000
_cell.length_b   1.000
_cell.length_c   1.000
_cell.angle_alpha   90.00
_cell.angle_beta   90.00
_cell.angle_gamma   90.00
#
_symmetry.space_group_name_H-M   'P 1'
#
loop_
_entity.id
_entity.type
_entity.pdbx_description
1 polymer ?
#
loop_
_entity_poly.entity_id
_entity_poly.type
_entity_poly.pdbx_seq_one_letter_code
_entity_poly.pdbx_strand_id
1 'polypeptide(L)'
;MALSTPEVCTASPAKQRRKLTQNDDDHNQQPLLPGLPDHIAQACLSLVHPSILYSVCRSWRRVIYTRSFPPFPSLYALLSSSSSSSLQNSIQFYNFDPISSSWRALPTTPPDPPLHLFLRHPSFISRNLPIQTVSASGKLVLLAATTHNFFPALPRPLVFDPDTSRWLFGPPLANPRRWCAAGTLSGAVYVASGIRSHFSIDIARSVEKWVLSKKNDNSSPIPIGRNPTRNEHMGWEWERVSGLRDGRFSRDAIDAVGWRGKLCMVNVKGDAVKDGLVYDAEKDAWQDMPEGMIAGWTGPVAAMDEDVMYVVDEAKGALRRYDPARDMWDQILESESLRGADQIAAGGGRVCVVCRGRIVVVDVAASGPRLWHVEAPSGLEAVAIHILPRMSQPV
;
A
#
# COMPACT_ATOMS: atom_id res chain seq x y z
N MET A 1 80.49 5.68 36.80
CA MET A 1 80.11 6.74 35.84
C MET A 1 79.72 6.08 34.53
N ALA A 2 78.49 6.37 34.05
CA ALA A 2 77.90 6.25 32.69
C ALA A 2 78.22 4.99 31.83
N LEU A 3 77.26 4.12 31.49
CA LEU A 3 76.16 4.22 30.49
C LEU A 3 76.61 4.53 29.05
N SER A 4 76.45 3.59 28.11
CA SER A 4 75.45 3.67 27.01
C SER A 4 75.67 2.63 25.88
N THR A 5 74.57 1.92 25.57
CA THR A 5 74.04 1.36 24.30
C THR A 5 74.93 0.97 23.09
N PRO A 6 74.55 -0.11 22.37
CA PRO A 6 74.82 -0.25 20.95
C PRO A 6 73.55 -0.35 20.06
N GLU A 7 73.61 0.32 18.90
CA GLU A 7 72.86 0.12 17.66
C GLU A 7 73.90 -0.39 16.61
N VAL A 8 73.69 -1.17 15.54
CA VAL A 8 72.53 -1.46 14.67
C VAL A 8 72.92 -2.61 13.69
N CYS A 9 71.91 -3.37 13.21
CA CYS A 9 71.72 -4.11 11.92
C CYS A 9 72.88 -4.92 11.25
N THR A 10 72.70 -6.06 10.54
CA THR A 10 71.63 -6.62 9.68
C THR A 10 72.01 -8.06 9.32
N ALA A 11 71.05 -8.97 9.12
CA ALA A 11 71.13 -10.08 8.14
C ALA A 11 69.81 -10.89 8.08
N SER A 12 69.27 -11.08 6.87
CA SER A 12 68.11 -11.94 6.52
C SER A 12 68.45 -13.44 6.60
N PRO A 13 67.50 -14.41 6.61
CA PRO A 13 66.86 -14.83 5.35
C PRO A 13 65.43 -15.46 5.41
N ALA A 14 64.81 -15.50 4.23
CA ALA A 14 63.86 -16.49 3.67
C ALA A 14 62.72 -17.07 4.53
N LYS A 15 61.46 -16.83 4.12
CA LYS A 15 60.31 -17.68 4.47
C LYS A 15 59.57 -18.18 3.23
N GLN A 16 59.33 -19.49 3.24
CA GLN A 16 58.62 -20.29 2.25
C GLN A 16 57.22 -19.73 1.95
N ARG A 17 56.93 -19.72 0.65
CA ARG A 17 55.63 -19.42 0.05
C ARG A 17 54.71 -20.64 0.21
N ARG A 18 53.82 -20.62 1.20
CA ARG A 18 52.68 -21.57 1.28
C ARG A 18 51.53 -21.03 0.43
N LYS A 19 51.14 -21.78 -0.59
CA LYS A 19 49.91 -21.56 -1.38
C LYS A 19 48.70 -21.67 -0.45
N LEU A 20 47.93 -20.58 -0.32
CA LEU A 20 46.54 -20.64 0.13
C LEU A 20 45.69 -20.85 -1.13
N THR A 21 45.05 -22.01 -1.24
CA THR A 21 43.98 -22.28 -2.20
C THR A 21 42.73 -22.62 -1.41
N GLN A 22 41.68 -21.82 -1.64
CA GLN A 22 40.26 -22.18 -1.65
C GLN A 22 39.72 -23.07 -0.52
N ASN A 23 38.95 -22.46 0.40
CA ASN A 23 37.55 -22.82 0.72
C ASN A 23 37.16 -22.14 2.04
N ASP A 24 36.54 -20.96 1.98
CA ASP A 24 36.00 -20.27 3.17
C ASP A 24 34.59 -19.68 2.92
N ASP A 25 33.83 -20.25 1.96
CA ASP A 25 32.42 -19.88 1.70
C ASP A 25 31.39 -20.83 2.37
N ASP A 26 31.82 -21.66 3.32
CA ASP A 26 30.95 -22.65 4.00
C ASP A 26 30.46 -22.16 5.38
N HIS A 27 29.93 -20.93 5.44
CA HIS A 27 29.24 -20.44 6.63
C HIS A 27 27.88 -21.14 6.82
N ASN A 28 27.93 -22.37 7.34
CA ASN A 28 27.05 -22.91 8.37
C ASN A 28 25.53 -22.74 8.12
N GLN A 29 25.02 -23.29 7.01
CA GLN A 29 23.57 -23.51 6.84
C GLN A 29 23.13 -24.67 7.75
N GLN A 30 22.84 -24.37 9.01
CA GLN A 30 22.14 -25.33 9.87
C GLN A 30 20.80 -25.69 9.20
N PRO A 31 20.47 -26.99 9.08
CA PRO A 31 19.24 -27.43 8.43
C PRO A 31 18.03 -26.87 9.16
N LEU A 32 17.01 -26.42 8.42
CA LEU A 32 15.78 -25.83 9.00
C LEU A 32 15.06 -26.81 9.95
N LEU A 33 15.02 -28.07 9.56
CA LEU A 33 14.58 -29.21 10.36
C LEU A 33 15.59 -30.35 10.19
N PRO A 34 16.14 -30.92 11.28
CA PRO A 34 17.07 -32.03 11.19
C PRO A 34 16.49 -33.20 10.39
N GLY A 35 17.27 -33.73 9.44
CA GLY A 35 16.87 -34.89 8.63
C GLY A 35 15.92 -34.59 7.46
N LEU A 36 15.57 -33.32 7.22
CA LEU A 36 14.73 -32.92 6.09
C LEU A 36 15.47 -31.97 5.14
N PRO A 37 15.25 -32.09 3.82
CA PRO A 37 15.64 -31.05 2.87
C PRO A 37 14.90 -29.74 3.15
N ASP A 38 15.56 -28.60 2.92
CA ASP A 38 15.02 -27.28 3.25
C ASP A 38 13.67 -26.98 2.58
N HIS A 39 13.43 -27.43 1.35
CA HIS A 39 12.16 -27.21 0.66
C HIS A 39 10.98 -27.94 1.35
N ILE A 40 11.21 -29.17 1.85
CA ILE A 40 10.21 -29.91 2.64
C ILE A 40 10.03 -29.25 3.99
N ALA A 41 11.13 -28.84 4.64
CA ALA A 41 11.06 -28.14 5.92
C ALA A 41 10.26 -26.84 5.81
N GLN A 42 10.46 -26.04 4.76
CA GLN A 42 9.65 -24.84 4.50
C GLN A 42 8.17 -25.15 4.30
N ALA A 43 7.84 -26.21 3.57
CA ALA A 43 6.45 -26.65 3.38
C ALA A 43 5.81 -27.13 4.69
N CYS A 44 6.55 -27.77 5.59
CA CYS A 44 6.05 -28.14 6.92
C CYS A 44 5.84 -26.89 7.79
N LEU A 45 6.79 -25.96 7.79
CA LEU A 45 6.71 -24.74 8.59
C LEU A 45 5.58 -23.82 8.12
N SER A 46 5.25 -23.79 6.83
CA SER A 46 4.17 -22.95 6.29
C SER A 46 2.77 -23.30 6.81
N LEU A 47 2.59 -24.50 7.36
CA LEU A 47 1.33 -24.95 7.97
C LEU A 47 1.12 -24.40 9.38
N VAL A 48 2.16 -23.83 10.00
CA VAL A 48 2.12 -23.31 11.36
C VAL A 48 1.89 -21.81 11.35
N HIS A 49 1.06 -21.30 12.28
CA HIS A 49 0.80 -19.87 12.38
C HIS A 49 2.11 -19.07 12.56
N PRO A 50 2.33 -17.97 11.79
CA PRO A 50 3.62 -17.27 11.78
C PRO A 50 4.08 -16.78 13.16
N SER A 51 3.16 -16.40 14.06
CA SER A 51 3.51 -15.99 15.44
C SER A 51 4.19 -17.11 16.24
N ILE A 52 3.80 -18.37 16.02
CA ILE A 52 4.43 -19.51 16.70
C ILE A 52 5.84 -19.68 16.15
N LEU A 53 5.99 -19.74 14.83
CA LEU A 53 7.30 -19.83 14.16
C LEU A 53 8.25 -18.71 14.59
N TYR A 54 7.73 -17.50 14.76
CA TYR A 54 8.51 -16.34 15.16
C TYR A 54 9.06 -16.51 16.58
N SER A 55 8.38 -17.24 17.47
CA SER A 55 8.84 -17.43 18.84
C SER A 55 10.00 -18.44 18.96
N VAL A 56 10.10 -19.42 18.05
CA VAL A 56 10.96 -20.61 18.22
C VAL A 56 12.45 -20.32 18.05
N CYS A 57 12.90 -19.92 16.85
CA CYS A 57 14.33 -19.70 16.59
C CYS A 57 14.56 -18.66 15.47
N ARG A 58 15.79 -18.14 15.37
CA ARG A 58 16.14 -17.14 14.34
C ARG A 58 16.01 -17.67 12.91
N SER A 59 16.28 -18.96 12.70
CA SER A 59 16.20 -19.57 11.36
C SER A 59 14.75 -19.61 10.87
N TRP A 60 13.81 -20.04 11.71
CA TRP A 60 12.39 -20.07 11.35
C TRP A 60 11.80 -18.66 11.22
N ARG A 61 12.26 -17.69 12.03
CA ARG A 61 11.93 -16.27 11.82
C ARG A 61 12.30 -15.81 10.41
N ARG A 62 13.47 -16.19 9.89
CA ARG A 62 13.87 -15.83 8.52
C ARG A 62 12.95 -16.44 7.48
N VAL A 63 12.56 -17.71 7.66
CA VAL A 63 11.61 -18.40 6.76
C VAL A 63 10.29 -17.63 6.62
N ILE A 64 9.76 -17.06 7.71
CA ILE A 64 8.52 -16.27 7.66
C ILE A 64 8.60 -15.14 6.62
N TYR A 65 9.76 -14.51 6.42
CA TYR A 65 9.91 -13.36 5.52
C TYR A 65 10.51 -13.72 4.16
N THR A 66 10.66 -15.01 3.83
CA THR A 66 11.00 -15.43 2.47
C THR A 66 9.77 -15.37 1.57
N ARG A 67 10.01 -15.32 0.26
CA ARG A 67 8.96 -15.36 -0.78
C ARG A 67 8.25 -16.72 -0.88
N SER A 68 8.89 -17.79 -0.41
CA SER A 68 8.32 -19.14 -0.44
C SER A 68 7.26 -19.36 0.66
N PHE A 69 7.31 -18.58 1.74
CA PHE A 69 6.35 -18.68 2.81
C PHE A 69 5.02 -18.02 2.40
N PRO A 70 3.84 -18.60 2.71
CA PRO A 70 2.55 -18.04 2.30
C PRO A 70 2.35 -16.60 2.79
N PRO A 71 1.87 -15.67 1.95
CA PRO A 71 1.62 -14.28 2.35
C PRO A 71 0.62 -14.20 3.50
N PHE A 72 0.80 -13.23 4.39
CA PHE A 72 -0.17 -12.87 5.43
C PHE A 72 -0.35 -11.35 5.45
N PRO A 73 -1.51 -10.84 5.90
CA PRO A 73 -1.81 -9.42 5.87
C PRO A 73 -0.89 -8.63 6.80
N SER A 74 -0.50 -7.46 6.34
CA SER A 74 0.32 -6.48 7.05
C SER A 74 -0.20 -5.08 6.72
N LEU A 75 0.04 -4.11 7.61
CA LEU A 75 -0.44 -2.75 7.41
C LEU A 75 0.62 -1.91 6.71
N TYR A 76 0.17 -1.09 5.76
CA TYR A 76 1.00 -0.11 5.09
C TYR A 76 0.38 1.26 5.32
N ALA A 77 1.16 2.18 5.88
CA ALA A 77 0.68 3.49 6.28
C ALA A 77 1.50 4.59 5.62
N LEU A 78 0.80 5.65 5.22
CA LEU A 78 1.41 6.94 4.92
C LEU A 78 1.37 7.77 6.18
N LEU A 79 2.52 8.19 6.67
CA LEU A 79 2.66 8.90 7.93
C LEU A 79 3.18 10.33 7.69
N SER A 80 2.65 11.29 8.43
CA SER A 80 3.09 12.69 8.48
C SER A 80 3.65 13.03 9.84
N SER A 81 4.57 14.00 9.91
CA SER A 81 4.97 14.59 11.19
C SER A 81 3.78 15.26 11.87
N SER A 82 3.63 15.05 13.19
CA SER A 82 2.64 15.74 14.03
C SER A 82 3.05 17.19 14.34
N SER A 83 4.33 17.55 14.18
CA SER A 83 4.83 18.88 14.53
C SER A 83 4.50 19.91 13.45
N SER A 84 3.78 20.97 13.84
CA SER A 84 3.48 22.13 12.99
C SER A 84 4.69 23.04 12.71
N SER A 85 5.81 22.79 13.38
CA SER A 85 7.02 23.61 13.31
C SER A 85 7.99 23.23 12.19
N SER A 86 7.87 22.03 11.60
CA SER A 86 8.70 21.66 10.46
C SER A 86 8.07 22.17 9.16
N LEU A 87 8.75 23.08 8.46
CA LEU A 87 8.48 23.43 7.07
C LEU A 87 8.53 22.21 6.12
N GLN A 88 9.02 21.07 6.61
CA GLN A 88 9.08 19.79 5.93
C GLN A 88 7.80 18.98 6.19
N ASN A 89 6.73 19.29 5.46
CA ASN A 89 5.51 18.46 5.38
C ASN A 89 5.78 17.17 4.60
N SER A 90 6.76 16.37 5.03
CA SER A 90 7.21 15.18 4.31
C SER A 90 6.38 13.97 4.71
N ILE A 91 5.81 13.30 3.72
CA ILE A 91 5.11 12.02 3.88
C ILE A 91 6.11 10.88 3.83
N GLN A 92 6.01 10.00 4.82
CA GLN A 92 6.83 8.81 4.92
C GLN A 92 5.97 7.57 4.76
N PHE A 93 6.55 6.51 4.19
CA PHE A 93 5.86 5.24 3.97
C PHE A 93 6.38 4.21 4.96
N TYR A 94 5.48 3.57 5.69
CA TYR A 94 5.83 2.54 6.68
C TYR A 94 5.01 1.28 6.50
N ASN A 95 5.61 0.16 6.90
CA ASN A 95 4.98 -1.14 7.05
C ASN A 95 4.94 -1.51 8.54
N PHE A 96 3.77 -1.91 9.05
CA PHE A 96 3.64 -2.53 10.37
C PHE A 96 3.46 -4.03 10.21
N ASP A 97 4.44 -4.76 10.74
CA ASP A 97 4.42 -6.21 10.76
C ASP A 97 3.69 -6.72 12.01
N PRO A 98 2.53 -7.38 11.87
CA PRO A 98 1.74 -7.86 13.00
C PRO A 98 2.40 -9.01 13.76
N ILE A 99 3.39 -9.70 13.17
CA ILE A 99 4.06 -10.83 13.82
C ILE A 99 5.14 -10.35 14.78
N SER A 100 5.97 -9.39 14.33
CA SER A 100 6.98 -8.77 15.19
C SER A 100 6.47 -7.57 15.99
N SER A 101 5.25 -7.10 15.72
CA SER A 101 4.66 -5.88 16.29
C SER A 101 5.58 -4.66 16.13
N SER A 102 6.18 -4.51 14.95
CA SER A 102 7.16 -3.45 14.68
C SER A 102 6.87 -2.70 13.39
N TRP A 103 7.16 -1.40 13.42
CA TRP A 103 7.13 -0.53 12.24
C TRP A 103 8.48 -0.55 11.53
N ARG A 104 8.44 -0.57 10.19
CA ARG A 104 9.61 -0.46 9.32
C ARG A 104 9.35 0.54 8.22
N ALA A 105 10.29 1.45 7.99
CA ALA A 105 10.20 2.36 6.85
C ALA A 105 10.31 1.55 5.55
N LEU A 106 9.52 1.93 4.55
CA LEU A 106 9.70 1.43 3.20
C LEU A 106 11.02 1.97 2.63
N PRO A 107 11.61 1.27 1.65
CA PRO A 107 12.74 1.78 0.88
C PRO A 107 12.44 3.16 0.30
N THR A 108 13.49 3.96 0.12
CA THR A 108 13.36 5.28 -0.48
C THR A 108 12.77 5.17 -1.88
N THR A 109 11.88 6.12 -2.21
CA THR A 109 11.34 6.27 -3.56
C THR A 109 12.47 6.56 -4.55
N PRO A 110 12.28 6.29 -5.86
CA PRO A 110 13.28 6.60 -6.87
C PRO A 110 13.75 8.07 -6.79
N PRO A 111 15.06 8.34 -6.93
CA PRO A 111 15.62 9.67 -6.74
C PRO A 111 15.31 10.63 -7.89
N ASP A 112 14.95 10.09 -9.07
CA ASP A 112 14.64 10.88 -10.27
C ASP A 112 13.33 10.41 -10.91
N PRO A 113 12.30 11.28 -10.98
CA PRO A 113 12.23 12.60 -10.34
C PRO A 113 12.10 12.48 -8.81
N PRO A 114 12.65 13.41 -8.01
CA PRO A 114 12.54 13.36 -6.56
C PRO A 114 11.08 13.53 -6.12
N LEU A 115 10.59 12.59 -5.32
CA LEU A 115 9.22 12.61 -4.81
C LEU A 115 9.17 13.27 -3.42
N HIS A 116 8.75 14.53 -3.40
CA HIS A 116 8.42 15.26 -2.17
C HIS A 116 6.94 15.56 -2.17
N LEU A 117 6.19 14.82 -1.36
CA LEU A 117 4.74 14.97 -1.22
C LEU A 117 4.43 15.99 -0.14
N PHE A 118 3.47 16.89 -0.40
CA PHE A 118 2.97 17.82 0.59
C PHE A 118 1.58 17.45 1.06
N LEU A 119 1.43 17.30 2.37
CA LEU A 119 0.12 17.23 3.01
C LEU A 119 -0.46 18.61 3.28
N ARG A 120 0.38 19.59 3.60
CA ARG A 120 -0.01 20.98 3.90
C ARG A 120 0.95 21.93 3.21
N HIS A 121 0.53 23.17 3.02
CA HIS A 121 1.43 24.21 2.52
C HIS A 121 0.98 25.58 3.05
N PRO A 122 1.88 26.47 3.49
CA PRO A 122 1.53 27.75 4.12
C PRO A 122 0.61 28.65 3.28
N SER A 123 0.69 28.57 1.95
CA SER A 123 -0.21 29.32 1.07
C SER A 123 -1.65 28.80 1.05
N PHE A 124 -1.92 27.63 1.64
CA PHE A 124 -3.25 27.02 1.73
C PHE A 124 -3.67 26.95 3.20
N ILE A 125 -4.48 27.93 3.62
CA ILE A 125 -4.75 28.22 5.03
C ILE A 125 -5.63 27.15 5.72
N SER A 126 -6.34 26.29 4.97
CA SER A 126 -7.41 25.47 5.58
C SER A 126 -7.67 24.07 5.00
N ARG A 127 -6.82 23.51 4.12
CA ARG A 127 -7.05 22.14 3.60
C ARG A 127 -5.79 21.31 3.52
N ASN A 128 -5.87 20.06 3.99
CA ASN A 128 -4.88 19.05 3.64
C ASN A 128 -4.97 18.79 2.13
N LEU A 129 -3.82 18.78 1.47
CA LEU A 129 -3.67 18.41 0.07
C LEU A 129 -3.84 16.88 -0.03
N PRO A 130 -4.72 16.39 -0.90
CA PRO A 130 -5.00 14.97 -0.96
C PRO A 130 -3.84 14.18 -1.55
N ILE A 131 -3.68 12.97 -1.03
CA ILE A 131 -2.71 11.97 -1.51
C ILE A 131 -3.52 10.72 -1.83
N GLN A 132 -3.66 10.42 -3.11
CA GLN A 132 -4.48 9.33 -3.61
C GLN A 132 -3.62 8.09 -3.75
N THR A 133 -3.91 7.11 -2.90
CA THR A 133 -3.24 5.82 -2.88
C THR A 133 -4.29 4.71 -2.92
N VAL A 134 -3.97 3.61 -3.59
CA VAL A 134 -4.83 2.43 -3.69
C VAL A 134 -4.04 1.15 -3.53
N SER A 135 -4.72 0.08 -3.11
CA SER A 135 -4.18 -1.27 -3.04
C SER A 135 -4.73 -2.13 -4.17
N ALA A 136 -3.86 -2.62 -5.06
CA ALA A 136 -4.24 -3.44 -6.20
C ALA A 136 -3.27 -4.62 -6.35
N SER A 137 -3.80 -5.83 -6.51
CA SER A 137 -2.99 -7.04 -6.78
C SER A 137 -1.82 -7.22 -5.80
N GLY A 138 -2.04 -6.96 -4.51
CA GLY A 138 -1.02 -7.06 -3.46
C GLY A 138 0.04 -5.94 -3.47
N LYS A 139 -0.13 -4.88 -4.27
CA LYS A 139 0.81 -3.76 -4.38
C LYS A 139 0.16 -2.45 -3.93
N LEU A 140 0.98 -1.55 -3.38
CA LEU A 140 0.58 -0.19 -3.05
C LEU A 140 0.82 0.72 -4.25
N VAL A 141 -0.17 1.48 -4.68
CA VAL A 141 -0.07 2.41 -5.82
C VAL A 141 -0.33 3.83 -5.35
N LEU A 142 0.65 4.72 -5.54
CA LEU A 142 0.50 6.16 -5.39
C LEU A 142 0.15 6.76 -6.76
N LEU A 143 -1.08 7.28 -6.87
CA LEU A 143 -1.65 7.74 -8.14
C LEU A 143 -1.50 9.25 -8.35
N ALA A 144 -1.88 10.05 -7.35
CA ALA A 144 -1.89 11.49 -7.45
C ALA A 144 -1.61 12.12 -6.09
N ALA A 145 -0.82 13.19 -6.08
CA ALA A 145 -0.51 13.97 -4.89
C ALA A 145 0.09 15.32 -5.31
N THR A 146 0.05 16.30 -4.40
CA THR A 146 0.74 17.57 -4.62
C THR A 146 2.22 17.42 -4.29
N THR A 147 3.08 17.80 -5.23
CA THR A 147 4.55 17.71 -5.09
C THR A 147 5.20 19.07 -4.86
N HIS A 148 6.52 19.11 -4.67
CA HIS A 148 7.32 20.34 -4.49
C HIS A 148 7.14 21.41 -5.56
N ASN A 149 6.84 21.00 -6.80
CA ASN A 149 6.61 21.94 -7.90
C ASN A 149 5.17 22.48 -7.92
N PHE A 150 4.33 22.12 -6.95
CA PHE A 150 2.89 22.40 -6.91
C PHE A 150 2.11 21.92 -8.14
N PHE A 151 2.76 21.18 -9.04
CA PHE A 151 2.08 20.41 -10.06
C PHE A 151 1.33 19.29 -9.35
N PRO A 152 0.00 19.30 -9.43
CA PRO A 152 -0.80 18.48 -8.54
C PRO A 152 -0.96 17.03 -8.99
N ALA A 153 -0.33 16.64 -10.08
CA ALA A 153 -0.53 15.34 -10.68
C ALA A 153 0.79 14.66 -11.01
N LEU A 154 0.91 13.41 -10.58
CA LEU A 154 2.05 12.58 -10.92
C LEU A 154 1.93 12.14 -12.37
N PRO A 155 2.97 12.33 -13.20
CA PRO A 155 2.93 11.91 -14.61
C PRO A 155 2.91 10.39 -14.76
N ARG A 156 3.48 9.69 -13.77
CA ARG A 156 3.48 8.23 -13.67
C ARG A 156 3.15 7.86 -12.23
N PRO A 157 2.27 6.89 -11.99
CA PRO A 157 2.04 6.40 -10.65
C PRO A 157 3.28 5.64 -10.15
N LEU A 158 3.46 5.62 -8.83
CA LEU A 158 4.50 4.84 -8.17
C LEU A 158 3.88 3.59 -7.56
N VAL A 159 4.50 2.44 -7.82
CA VAL A 159 4.04 1.13 -7.36
C VAL A 159 5.08 0.58 -6.40
N PHE A 160 4.70 0.33 -5.16
CA PHE A 160 5.52 -0.43 -4.22
C PHE A 160 5.09 -1.89 -4.24
N ASP A 161 6.08 -2.76 -4.38
CA ASP A 161 5.91 -4.21 -4.42
C ASP A 161 6.44 -4.85 -3.13
N PRO A 162 5.56 -5.34 -2.23
CA PRO A 162 5.95 -6.01 -0.98
C PRO A 162 6.88 -7.21 -1.17
N ASP A 163 6.75 -7.96 -2.27
CA ASP A 163 7.52 -9.18 -2.50
C ASP A 163 8.98 -8.90 -2.88
N THR A 164 9.18 -7.80 -3.60
CA THR A 164 10.52 -7.37 -4.02
C THR A 164 11.10 -6.27 -3.13
N SER A 165 10.28 -5.66 -2.28
CA SER A 165 10.63 -4.50 -1.44
C SER A 165 11.23 -3.39 -2.29
N ARG A 166 10.57 -3.06 -3.40
CA ARG A 166 11.04 -2.07 -4.37
C ARG A 166 9.90 -1.21 -4.90
N TRP A 167 10.25 0.02 -5.25
CA TRP A 167 9.40 0.93 -5.99
C TRP A 167 9.64 0.79 -7.48
N LEU A 168 8.56 0.82 -8.26
CA LEU A 168 8.55 0.82 -9.72
C LEU A 168 7.65 1.96 -10.20
N PHE A 169 7.96 2.51 -11.37
CA PHE A 169 7.05 3.46 -12.02
C PHE A 169 6.03 2.70 -12.87
N GLY A 170 4.75 3.02 -12.69
CA GLY A 170 3.68 2.53 -13.55
C GLY A 170 3.62 3.24 -14.91
N PRO A 171 2.56 2.99 -15.69
CA PRO A 171 2.38 3.56 -17.02
C PRO A 171 2.13 5.07 -16.97
N PRO A 172 2.62 5.84 -17.95
CA PRO A 172 2.38 7.28 -18.00
C PRO A 172 0.88 7.58 -18.15
N LEU A 173 0.39 8.47 -17.31
CA LEU A 173 -0.93 9.05 -17.45
C LEU A 173 -0.89 10.06 -18.61
N ALA A 174 -1.72 9.85 -19.64
CA ALA A 174 -1.84 10.83 -20.73
C ALA A 174 -2.32 12.20 -20.21
N ASN A 175 -3.14 12.18 -19.16
CA ASN A 175 -3.67 13.35 -18.49
C ASN A 175 -3.45 13.26 -16.98
N PRO A 176 -2.25 13.64 -16.50
CA PRO A 176 -1.99 13.73 -15.07
C PRO A 176 -3.02 14.66 -14.43
N ARG A 177 -3.76 14.14 -13.43
CA ARG A 177 -4.87 14.83 -12.77
C ARG A 177 -4.89 14.62 -11.26
N ARG A 178 -5.48 15.58 -10.53
CA ARG A 178 -5.79 15.53 -9.09
C ARG A 178 -7.29 15.62 -8.86
N TRP A 179 -7.71 15.44 -7.61
CA TRP A 179 -9.13 15.52 -7.22
C TRP A 179 -10.00 14.61 -8.10
N CYS A 180 -9.42 13.48 -8.48
CA CYS A 180 -10.08 12.43 -9.21
C CYS A 180 -10.71 11.45 -8.23
N ALA A 181 -11.60 10.60 -8.73
CA ALA A 181 -11.92 9.36 -8.05
C ALA A 181 -10.87 8.31 -8.39
N ALA A 182 -10.34 7.65 -7.38
CA ALA A 182 -9.34 6.59 -7.51
C ALA A 182 -9.83 5.34 -6.78
N GLY A 183 -9.70 4.19 -7.41
CA GLY A 183 -10.22 2.94 -6.86
C GLY A 183 -9.63 1.71 -7.54
N THR A 184 -10.00 0.55 -7.02
CA THR A 184 -9.55 -0.73 -7.56
C THR A 184 -10.73 -1.67 -7.73
N LEU A 185 -10.69 -2.46 -8.80
CA LEU A 185 -11.69 -3.48 -9.09
C LEU A 185 -11.04 -4.58 -9.93
N SER A 186 -11.18 -5.83 -9.49
CA SER A 186 -10.65 -7.04 -10.13
C SER A 186 -9.15 -6.92 -10.45
N GLY A 187 -8.38 -6.36 -9.51
CA GLY A 187 -6.93 -6.18 -9.64
C GLY A 187 -6.49 -5.05 -10.60
N ALA A 188 -7.44 -4.34 -11.22
CA ALA A 188 -7.18 -3.14 -12.01
C ALA A 188 -7.32 -1.88 -11.16
N VAL A 189 -6.54 -0.86 -11.50
CA VAL A 189 -6.61 0.48 -10.91
C VAL A 189 -7.41 1.39 -11.83
N TYR A 190 -8.35 2.13 -11.26
CA TYR A 190 -9.21 3.07 -11.97
C TYR A 190 -8.92 4.50 -11.51
N VAL A 191 -8.92 5.42 -12.47
CA VAL A 191 -8.88 6.85 -12.23
C VAL A 191 -9.96 7.52 -13.07
N ALA A 192 -10.98 8.05 -12.40
CA ALA A 192 -12.11 8.75 -13.01
C ALA A 192 -12.09 10.23 -12.64
N SER A 193 -12.55 11.09 -13.54
CA SER A 193 -12.71 12.53 -13.28
C SER A 193 -11.38 13.22 -12.89
N GLY A 194 -11.48 14.39 -12.27
CA GLY A 194 -10.37 15.19 -11.77
C GLY A 194 -10.05 16.39 -12.63
N ILE A 195 -9.00 17.09 -12.23
CA ILE A 195 -8.55 18.33 -12.87
C ILE A 195 -7.04 18.29 -13.10
N ARG A 196 -6.60 18.87 -14.22
CA ARG A 196 -5.18 19.07 -14.54
C ARG A 196 -4.70 20.40 -13.94
N SER A 197 -3.74 21.08 -14.59
CA SER A 197 -3.43 22.49 -14.32
C SER A 197 -4.64 23.41 -14.57
N HIS A 198 -5.51 23.03 -15.50
CA HIS A 198 -6.75 23.73 -15.84
C HIS A 198 -7.93 22.76 -15.87
N PHE A 199 -9.11 23.30 -15.60
CA PHE A 199 -10.37 22.57 -15.72
C PHE A 199 -10.68 22.27 -17.19
N SER A 200 -11.12 21.04 -17.45
CA SER A 200 -11.65 20.60 -18.74
C SER A 200 -12.76 19.60 -18.45
N ILE A 201 -13.93 19.83 -19.05
CA ILE A 201 -15.09 18.96 -18.88
C ILE A 201 -14.81 17.55 -19.43
N ASP A 202 -13.99 17.42 -20.47
CA ASP A 202 -13.62 16.14 -21.06
C ASP A 202 -12.82 15.29 -20.08
N ILE A 203 -11.87 15.90 -19.35
CA ILE A 203 -11.10 15.21 -18.31
C ILE A 203 -11.98 14.90 -17.10
N ALA A 204 -12.81 15.85 -16.67
CA ALA A 204 -13.74 15.65 -15.56
C ALA A 204 -14.74 14.50 -15.82
N ARG A 205 -15.00 14.18 -17.09
CA ARG A 205 -15.84 13.04 -17.50
C ARG A 205 -15.05 11.78 -17.86
N SER A 206 -13.74 11.89 -18.08
CA SER A 206 -12.92 10.76 -18.51
C SER A 206 -12.71 9.72 -17.40
N VAL A 207 -12.62 8.46 -17.80
CA VAL A 207 -12.31 7.33 -16.92
C VAL A 207 -11.26 6.46 -17.61
N GLU A 208 -10.21 6.13 -16.89
CA GLU A 208 -9.13 5.26 -17.36
C GLU A 208 -8.90 4.15 -16.34
N LYS A 209 -8.66 2.93 -16.83
CA LYS A 209 -8.29 1.77 -16.02
C LYS A 209 -6.93 1.23 -16.44
N TRP A 210 -6.21 0.61 -15.52
CA TRP A 210 -4.94 -0.04 -15.80
C TRP A 210 -4.84 -1.35 -15.00
N VAL A 211 -4.58 -2.47 -15.70
CA VAL A 211 -4.43 -3.80 -15.10
C VAL A 211 -2.97 -4.02 -14.68
N LEU A 212 -2.73 -4.25 -13.38
CA LEU A 212 -1.37 -4.45 -12.83
C LEU A 212 -0.80 -5.84 -13.15
N SER A 213 -1.65 -6.85 -13.20
CA SER A 213 -1.28 -8.23 -13.46
C SER A 213 -2.09 -8.74 -14.63
N LYS A 214 -1.52 -8.72 -15.84
CA LYS A 214 -2.03 -9.55 -16.93
C LYS A 214 -1.74 -10.99 -16.50
N LYS A 215 -2.77 -11.80 -16.20
CA LYS A 215 -2.58 -13.25 -16.19
C LYS A 215 -2.07 -13.58 -17.60
N ASN A 216 -0.84 -14.08 -17.70
CA ASN A 216 -0.32 -14.58 -18.96
C ASN A 216 -1.08 -15.86 -19.29
N ASP A 217 -2.27 -15.72 -19.87
CA ASP A 217 -3.03 -16.89 -20.31
C ASP A 217 -2.45 -17.51 -21.58
N ASN A 218 -1.42 -16.93 -22.23
CA ASN A 218 -0.65 -17.56 -23.32
C ASN A 218 0.62 -16.77 -23.68
N SER A 219 1.69 -16.80 -22.88
CA SER A 219 3.01 -16.32 -23.35
C SER A 219 3.96 -17.48 -23.61
N SER A 220 4.19 -17.75 -24.89
CA SER A 220 5.25 -18.60 -25.43
C SER A 220 6.60 -18.37 -24.73
N PRO A 221 7.46 -19.40 -24.61
CA PRO A 221 8.76 -19.26 -23.96
C PRO A 221 9.62 -18.20 -24.65
N ILE A 222 10.20 -17.30 -23.85
CA ILE A 222 11.14 -16.27 -24.29
C ILE A 222 12.36 -16.95 -24.97
N PRO A 223 12.81 -16.52 -26.16
CA PRO A 223 14.02 -17.05 -26.78
C PRO A 223 15.24 -16.80 -25.89
N ILE A 224 15.99 -17.86 -25.58
CA ILE A 224 17.24 -17.80 -24.83
C ILE A 224 18.25 -16.99 -25.65
N GLY A 225 18.70 -15.83 -25.14
CA GLY A 225 19.81 -15.08 -25.75
C GLY A 225 19.81 -13.56 -25.68
N ARG A 226 18.85 -12.89 -25.01
CA ARG A 226 18.92 -11.43 -24.79
C ARG A 226 19.20 -11.09 -23.34
N ASN A 227 20.28 -10.33 -23.12
CA ASN A 227 20.50 -9.63 -21.86
C ASN A 227 19.33 -8.66 -21.61
N PRO A 228 18.68 -8.70 -20.42
CA PRO A 228 17.56 -7.82 -20.14
C PRO A 228 18.08 -6.38 -20.01
N THR A 229 17.67 -5.51 -20.94
CA THR A 229 17.88 -4.07 -20.78
C THR A 229 16.92 -3.54 -19.72
N ARG A 230 17.37 -2.49 -19.03
CA ARG A 230 16.85 -1.93 -17.77
C ARG A 230 15.41 -1.35 -17.83
N ASN A 231 14.61 -1.66 -18.86
CA ASN A 231 13.28 -1.09 -19.10
C ASN A 231 12.42 -1.99 -20.01
N GLU A 232 12.36 -3.30 -19.76
CA GLU A 232 11.25 -4.10 -20.30
C GLU A 232 9.95 -3.54 -19.74
N HIS A 233 9.21 -2.77 -20.56
CA HIS A 233 7.91 -2.27 -20.18
C HIS A 233 7.05 -3.49 -19.88
N MET A 234 6.49 -3.59 -18.67
CA MET A 234 5.56 -4.64 -18.23
C MET A 234 4.27 -4.73 -19.08
N GLY A 235 4.24 -4.12 -20.28
CA GLY A 235 3.07 -3.98 -21.13
C GLY A 235 1.93 -3.25 -20.43
N TRP A 236 2.26 -2.44 -19.42
CA TRP A 236 1.32 -1.66 -18.64
C TRP A 236 0.88 -0.45 -19.45
N GLU A 237 -0.43 -0.32 -19.62
CA GLU A 237 -1.06 0.75 -20.38
C GLU A 237 -2.38 1.12 -19.72
N TRP A 238 -2.75 2.39 -19.84
CA TRP A 238 -4.06 2.88 -19.46
C TRP A 238 -5.05 2.63 -20.60
N GLU A 239 -6.19 2.04 -20.29
CA GLU A 239 -7.31 1.81 -21.18
C GLU A 239 -8.46 2.76 -20.82
N ARG A 240 -9.07 3.39 -21.81
CA ARG A 240 -10.27 4.20 -21.58
C ARG A 240 -11.49 3.30 -21.45
N VAL A 241 -12.36 3.66 -20.52
CA VAL A 241 -13.67 3.05 -20.34
C VAL A 241 -14.75 4.14 -20.43
N SER A 242 -16.01 3.75 -20.36
CA SER A 242 -17.14 4.67 -20.46
C SER A 242 -17.04 5.81 -19.44
N GLY A 243 -17.19 7.02 -19.96
CA GLY A 243 -17.04 8.26 -19.20
C GLY A 243 -18.25 8.58 -18.32
N LEU A 244 -18.05 9.47 -17.37
CA LEU A 244 -19.11 10.04 -16.55
C LEU A 244 -20.02 10.95 -17.37
N ARG A 245 -21.27 11.07 -16.92
CA ARG A 245 -22.27 11.95 -17.53
C ARG A 245 -21.88 13.43 -17.42
N ASP A 246 -21.33 13.84 -16.27
CA ASP A 246 -20.99 15.22 -15.95
C ASP A 246 -19.73 15.30 -15.08
N GLY A 247 -19.29 16.53 -14.77
CA GLY A 247 -18.06 16.79 -14.02
C GLY A 247 -18.24 16.95 -12.50
N ARG A 248 -19.35 16.51 -11.90
CA ARG A 248 -19.60 16.72 -10.45
C ARG A 248 -18.58 16.03 -9.54
N PHE A 249 -17.90 15.00 -10.03
CA PHE A 249 -16.88 14.24 -9.32
C PHE A 249 -15.47 14.81 -9.44
N SER A 250 -15.27 16.04 -9.94
CA SER A 250 -13.93 16.64 -10.16
C SER A 250 -13.54 17.67 -9.11
N ARG A 251 -14.20 17.65 -7.93
CA ARG A 251 -14.11 18.70 -6.91
C ARG A 251 -13.20 18.36 -5.74
N ASP A 252 -13.04 17.07 -5.44
CA ASP A 252 -12.19 16.59 -4.36
C ASP A 252 -11.61 15.21 -4.71
N ALA A 253 -10.63 14.75 -3.95
CA ALA A 253 -10.14 13.38 -4.06
C ALA A 253 -11.18 12.42 -3.48
N ILE A 254 -11.61 11.48 -4.30
CA ILE A 254 -12.69 10.53 -4.00
C ILE A 254 -12.13 9.12 -3.98
N ASP A 255 -12.54 8.34 -3.00
CA ASP A 255 -12.25 6.92 -2.93
C ASP A 255 -13.36 6.16 -3.66
N ALA A 256 -13.01 5.45 -4.73
CA ALA A 256 -13.92 4.58 -5.48
C ALA A 256 -13.75 3.14 -4.98
N VAL A 257 -14.84 2.55 -4.48
CA VAL A 257 -14.83 1.26 -3.81
C VAL A 257 -15.25 0.16 -4.78
N GLY A 258 -14.35 -0.79 -5.04
CA GLY A 258 -14.63 -2.00 -5.81
C GLY A 258 -15.47 -3.00 -5.02
N TRP A 259 -16.60 -3.42 -5.57
CA TRP A 259 -17.54 -4.32 -4.95
C TRP A 259 -18.36 -5.08 -5.98
N ARG A 260 -18.24 -6.41 -5.99
CA ARG A 260 -19.02 -7.34 -6.83
C ARG A 260 -19.05 -6.97 -8.31
N GLY A 261 -17.87 -6.70 -8.88
CA GLY A 261 -17.74 -6.30 -10.29
C GLY A 261 -18.16 -4.85 -10.57
N LYS A 262 -18.40 -4.05 -9.53
CA LYS A 262 -18.82 -2.64 -9.65
C LYS A 262 -17.88 -1.70 -8.92
N LEU A 263 -17.76 -0.47 -9.40
CA LEU A 263 -17.07 0.62 -8.69
C LEU A 263 -18.09 1.64 -8.18
N CYS A 264 -18.14 1.80 -6.87
CA CYS A 264 -19.07 2.70 -6.20
C CYS A 264 -18.31 3.94 -5.71
N MET A 265 -18.82 5.13 -5.99
CA MET A 265 -18.18 6.38 -5.55
C MET A 265 -19.21 7.46 -5.22
N VAL A 266 -18.86 8.33 -4.27
CA VAL A 266 -19.68 9.49 -3.88
C VAL A 266 -18.89 10.79 -4.04
N ASN A 267 -19.56 11.88 -4.42
CA ASN A 267 -18.88 13.14 -4.76
C ASN A 267 -18.49 14.01 -3.55
N VAL A 268 -19.01 13.71 -2.36
CA VAL A 268 -18.77 14.48 -1.12
C VAL A 268 -18.48 13.50 0.03
N LYS A 269 -17.48 13.83 0.85
CA LYS A 269 -17.11 13.07 2.05
C LYS A 269 -18.04 13.37 3.23
N GLY A 270 -18.10 12.45 4.19
CA GLY A 270 -18.90 12.60 5.41
C GLY A 270 -20.41 12.50 5.16
N ASP A 271 -21.22 13.12 6.03
CA ASP A 271 -22.69 12.99 6.04
C ASP A 271 -23.44 14.13 5.29
N ALA A 272 -22.74 14.91 4.46
CA ALA A 272 -23.38 15.94 3.66
C ALA A 272 -24.26 15.32 2.54
N VAL A 273 -25.20 16.10 1.99
CA VAL A 273 -25.96 15.68 0.80
C VAL A 273 -24.97 15.43 -0.36
N LYS A 274 -25.05 14.23 -0.94
CA LYS A 274 -24.10 13.74 -1.95
C LYS A 274 -24.82 13.05 -3.10
N ASP A 275 -24.15 13.02 -4.24
CA ASP A 275 -24.52 12.16 -5.37
C ASP A 275 -23.61 10.92 -5.36
N GLY A 276 -24.20 9.77 -5.67
CA GLY A 276 -23.51 8.49 -5.76
C GLY A 276 -23.65 7.91 -7.16
N LEU A 277 -22.55 7.36 -7.68
CA LEU A 277 -22.53 6.64 -8.96
C LEU A 277 -21.94 5.25 -8.78
N VAL A 278 -22.46 4.32 -9.57
CA VAL A 278 -21.97 2.94 -9.64
C VAL A 278 -21.63 2.62 -11.09
N TYR A 279 -20.38 2.22 -11.33
CA TYR A 279 -19.93 1.71 -12.61
C TYR A 279 -19.97 0.19 -12.62
N ASP A 280 -20.64 -0.38 -13.62
CA ASP A 280 -20.66 -1.81 -13.90
C ASP A 280 -19.55 -2.14 -14.90
N ALA A 281 -18.54 -2.90 -14.46
CA ALA A 281 -17.37 -3.19 -15.29
C ALA A 281 -17.62 -4.20 -16.39
N GLU A 282 -18.64 -5.05 -16.27
CA GLU A 282 -19.03 -6.00 -17.31
C GLU A 282 -19.74 -5.27 -18.46
N LYS A 283 -20.63 -4.34 -18.10
CA LYS A 283 -21.42 -3.57 -19.06
C LYS A 283 -20.72 -2.32 -19.60
N ASP A 284 -19.59 -1.95 -19.01
CA ASP A 284 -18.93 -0.66 -19.23
C ASP A 284 -19.93 0.51 -19.15
N ALA A 285 -20.69 0.58 -18.06
CA ALA A 285 -21.79 1.53 -17.93
C ALA A 285 -21.92 2.11 -16.52
N TRP A 286 -22.30 3.39 -16.45
CA TRP A 286 -22.60 4.09 -15.20
C TRP A 286 -24.11 4.08 -14.92
N GLN A 287 -24.45 3.89 -13.66
CA GLN A 287 -25.82 3.94 -13.15
C GLN A 287 -25.85 4.73 -11.83
N ASP A 288 -27.04 5.19 -11.47
CA ASP A 288 -27.27 5.82 -10.16
C ASP A 288 -27.05 4.80 -9.03
N MET A 289 -26.52 5.29 -7.91
CA MET A 289 -26.30 4.47 -6.72
C MET A 289 -27.64 4.14 -6.03
N PRO A 290 -27.83 2.90 -5.52
CA PRO A 290 -29.02 2.54 -4.74
C PRO A 290 -29.25 3.49 -3.56
N GLU A 291 -30.53 3.77 -3.25
CA GLU A 291 -30.91 4.78 -2.26
C GLU A 291 -30.41 4.43 -0.85
N GLY A 292 -30.50 3.16 -0.45
CA GLY A 292 -30.02 2.71 0.85
C GLY A 292 -28.50 2.71 0.96
N MET A 293 -27.81 2.32 -0.12
CA MET A 293 -26.36 2.41 -0.22
C MET A 293 -25.87 3.85 0.00
N ILE A 294 -26.40 4.83 -0.73
CA ILE A 294 -25.97 6.23 -0.60
C ILE A 294 -26.39 6.84 0.74
N ALA A 295 -27.58 6.50 1.25
CA ALA A 295 -28.09 7.02 2.52
C ALA A 295 -27.22 6.60 3.72
N GLY A 296 -26.63 5.41 3.70
CA GLY A 296 -25.73 4.95 4.76
C GLY A 296 -24.24 5.24 4.53
N TRP A 297 -23.87 5.87 3.42
CA TRP A 297 -22.47 6.24 3.11
C TRP A 297 -22.03 7.48 3.91
N THR A 298 -21.97 7.39 5.23
CA THR A 298 -21.79 8.53 6.15
C THR A 298 -20.33 8.81 6.52
N GLY A 299 -19.37 8.25 5.79
CA GLY A 299 -17.94 8.36 6.11
C GLY A 299 -17.08 7.53 5.15
N PRO A 300 -15.85 7.17 5.51
CA PRO A 300 -14.98 6.38 4.66
C PRO A 300 -15.51 4.95 4.50
N VAL A 301 -15.39 4.40 3.27
CA VAL A 301 -15.87 3.05 2.91
C VAL A 301 -14.73 2.23 2.29
N ALA A 302 -14.63 0.96 2.68
CA ALA A 302 -13.78 -0.03 2.02
C ALA A 302 -14.52 -1.36 1.85
N ALA A 303 -14.17 -2.10 0.80
CA ALA A 303 -14.64 -3.46 0.59
C ALA A 303 -13.55 -4.47 0.95
N MET A 304 -13.92 -5.50 1.71
CA MET A 304 -13.09 -6.68 1.93
C MET A 304 -13.30 -7.64 0.76
N ASP A 305 -12.20 -8.02 0.10
CA ASP A 305 -12.17 -8.99 -1.00
C ASP A 305 -13.16 -8.69 -2.14
N GLU A 306 -13.46 -7.40 -2.36
CA GLU A 306 -14.47 -6.92 -3.32
C GLU A 306 -15.88 -7.53 -3.11
N ASP A 307 -16.21 -8.02 -1.91
CA ASP A 307 -17.51 -8.65 -1.63
C ASP A 307 -18.29 -7.98 -0.50
N VAL A 308 -17.62 -7.61 0.60
CA VAL A 308 -18.30 -7.04 1.78
C VAL A 308 -17.84 -5.61 2.00
N MET A 309 -18.75 -4.65 1.85
CA MET A 309 -18.48 -3.24 2.16
C MET A 309 -18.64 -2.93 3.64
N TYR A 310 -17.72 -2.12 4.16
CA TYR A 310 -17.74 -1.56 5.50
C TYR A 310 -17.68 -0.04 5.42
N VAL A 311 -18.51 0.63 6.22
CA VAL A 311 -18.49 2.08 6.43
C VAL A 311 -18.26 2.38 7.89
N VAL A 312 -17.51 3.42 8.19
CA VAL A 312 -17.45 4.01 9.53
C VAL A 312 -18.16 5.35 9.51
N ASP A 313 -19.20 5.49 10.32
CA ASP A 313 -19.86 6.78 10.53
C ASP A 313 -18.89 7.74 11.23
N GLU A 314 -18.52 8.82 10.54
CA GLU A 314 -17.50 9.76 11.02
C GLU A 314 -17.94 10.47 12.32
N ALA A 315 -19.23 10.76 12.47
CA ALA A 315 -19.76 11.49 13.60
C ALA A 315 -19.98 10.58 14.82
N LYS A 316 -20.58 9.41 14.61
CA LYS A 316 -20.97 8.47 15.67
C LYS A 316 -19.83 7.53 16.06
N GLY A 317 -18.98 7.17 15.11
CA GLY A 317 -18.01 6.08 15.27
C GLY A 317 -18.64 4.69 15.15
N ALA A 318 -19.73 4.59 14.37
CA ALA A 318 -20.43 3.33 14.14
C ALA A 318 -19.86 2.62 12.91
N LEU A 319 -19.30 1.42 13.11
CA LEU A 319 -18.89 0.52 12.03
C LEU A 319 -20.10 -0.28 11.56
N ARG A 320 -20.42 -0.16 10.26
CA ARG A 320 -21.54 -0.84 9.64
C ARG A 320 -21.11 -1.64 8.42
N ARG A 321 -21.85 -2.71 8.13
CA ARG A 321 -21.70 -3.55 6.93
C ARG A 321 -22.91 -3.38 6.04
N TYR A 322 -22.68 -3.29 4.74
CA TYR A 322 -23.77 -3.21 3.77
C TYR A 322 -24.39 -4.59 3.50
N ASP A 323 -25.72 -4.68 3.60
CA ASP A 323 -26.53 -5.81 3.13
C ASP A 323 -27.19 -5.43 1.80
N PRO A 324 -26.71 -5.98 0.67
CA PRO A 324 -27.27 -5.69 -0.64
C PRO A 324 -28.65 -6.30 -0.90
N ALA A 325 -29.08 -7.32 -0.15
CA ALA A 325 -30.41 -7.90 -0.32
C ALA A 325 -31.50 -6.99 0.24
N ARG A 326 -31.16 -6.20 1.26
CA ARG A 326 -32.07 -5.24 1.91
C ARG A 326 -31.81 -3.79 1.51
N ASP A 327 -30.72 -3.51 0.78
CA ASP A 327 -30.22 -2.15 0.54
C ASP A 327 -30.10 -1.35 1.85
N MET A 328 -29.43 -1.95 2.85
CA MET A 328 -29.30 -1.35 4.19
C MET A 328 -27.92 -1.57 4.78
N TRP A 329 -27.54 -0.72 5.74
CA TRP A 329 -26.29 -0.83 6.48
C TRP A 329 -26.55 -1.33 7.90
N ASP A 330 -26.14 -2.57 8.20
CA ASP A 330 -26.27 -3.14 9.53
C ASP A 330 -25.10 -2.75 10.43
N GLN A 331 -25.39 -2.36 11.66
CA GLN A 331 -24.36 -2.02 12.65
C GLN A 331 -23.66 -3.26 13.20
N ILE A 332 -22.33 -3.22 13.20
CA ILE A 332 -21.46 -4.23 13.82
C ILE A 332 -21.10 -3.79 15.24
N LEU A 333 -20.62 -2.57 15.38
CA LEU A 333 -20.28 -1.96 16.67
C LEU A 333 -20.32 -0.44 16.58
N GLU A 334 -20.39 0.23 17.72
CA GLU A 334 -20.15 1.66 17.84
C GLU A 334 -19.09 1.90 18.91
N SER A 335 -18.13 2.79 18.62
CA SER A 335 -17.05 3.12 19.54
C SER A 335 -16.57 4.55 19.35
N GLU A 336 -16.34 5.26 20.45
CA GLU A 336 -15.79 6.62 20.41
C GLU A 336 -14.40 6.67 19.76
N SER A 337 -13.64 5.57 19.82
CA SER A 337 -12.33 5.44 19.17
C SER A 337 -12.40 5.57 17.64
N LEU A 338 -13.59 5.34 17.05
CA LEU A 338 -13.82 5.43 15.60
C LEU A 338 -14.38 6.79 15.16
N ARG A 339 -14.63 7.73 16.07
CA ARG A 339 -15.12 9.08 15.72
C ARG A 339 -14.03 9.88 15.01
N GLY A 340 -14.42 10.63 13.98
CA GLY A 340 -13.51 11.35 13.09
C GLY A 340 -12.70 10.40 12.20
N ALA A 341 -13.32 9.33 11.72
CA ALA A 341 -12.72 8.42 10.76
C ALA A 341 -12.49 9.13 9.42
N ASP A 342 -11.23 9.18 8.98
CA ASP A 342 -10.80 9.86 7.77
C ASP A 342 -10.48 8.88 6.62
N GLN A 343 -10.00 7.68 6.96
CA GLN A 343 -9.61 6.63 6.03
C GLN A 343 -9.94 5.25 6.59
N ILE A 344 -10.14 4.28 5.69
CA ILE A 344 -10.47 2.90 6.03
C ILE A 344 -9.83 1.93 5.02
N ALA A 345 -9.42 0.77 5.49
CA ALA A 345 -9.03 -0.38 4.68
C ALA A 345 -9.63 -1.65 5.28
N ALA A 346 -10.05 -2.59 4.44
CA ALA A 346 -10.64 -3.87 4.89
C ALA A 346 -9.96 -5.05 4.17
N GLY A 347 -9.55 -6.07 4.92
CA GLY A 347 -8.81 -7.21 4.39
C GLY A 347 -8.43 -8.21 5.48
N GLY A 348 -8.35 -9.50 5.14
CA GLY A 348 -7.89 -10.55 6.05
C GLY A 348 -8.69 -10.64 7.37
N GLY A 349 -10.00 -10.42 7.29
CA GLY A 349 -10.91 -10.44 8.46
C GLY A 349 -10.84 -9.20 9.35
N ARG A 350 -10.14 -8.14 8.92
CA ARG A 350 -9.95 -6.91 9.72
C ARG A 350 -10.38 -5.67 8.96
N VAL A 351 -10.88 -4.70 9.71
CA VAL A 351 -11.13 -3.33 9.26
C VAL A 351 -10.17 -2.41 10.01
N CYS A 352 -9.34 -1.69 9.28
CA CYS A 352 -8.37 -0.74 9.82
C CYS A 352 -8.80 0.67 9.48
N VAL A 353 -8.86 1.55 10.47
CA VAL A 353 -9.43 2.89 10.36
C VAL A 353 -8.40 3.90 10.86
N VAL A 354 -8.20 4.98 10.10
CA VAL A 354 -7.47 6.15 10.57
C VAL A 354 -8.47 7.14 11.12
N CYS A 355 -8.34 7.48 12.39
CA CYS A 355 -9.19 8.45 13.07
C CYS A 355 -8.33 9.57 13.66
N ARG A 356 -8.33 10.76 13.05
CA ARG A 356 -7.53 11.92 13.50
C ARG A 356 -6.05 11.56 13.70
N GLY A 357 -5.45 10.88 12.72
CA GLY A 357 -4.04 10.48 12.77
C GLY A 357 -3.74 9.18 13.53
N ARG A 358 -4.70 8.61 14.27
CA ARG A 358 -4.52 7.35 15.03
C ARG A 358 -5.05 6.15 14.25
N ILE A 359 -4.41 5.00 14.40
CA ILE A 359 -4.83 3.76 13.74
C ILE A 359 -5.62 2.89 14.72
N VAL A 360 -6.84 2.51 14.34
CA VAL A 360 -7.72 1.60 15.07
C VAL A 360 -7.99 0.38 14.21
N VAL A 361 -7.87 -0.81 14.78
CA VAL A 361 -8.14 -2.07 14.08
C VAL A 361 -9.31 -2.76 14.74
N VAL A 362 -10.25 -3.22 13.91
CA VAL A 362 -11.40 -4.03 14.31
C VAL A 362 -11.29 -5.40 13.65
N ASP A 363 -11.22 -6.46 14.45
CA ASP A 363 -11.42 -7.83 14.00
C ASP A 363 -12.92 -8.08 13.80
N VAL A 364 -13.32 -8.27 12.55
CA VAL A 364 -14.72 -8.52 12.15
C VAL A 364 -14.97 -10.01 11.83
N ALA A 365 -13.93 -10.85 11.90
CA ALA A 365 -14.01 -12.29 11.70
C ALA A 365 -14.16 -13.06 13.03
N ALA A 366 -13.78 -12.46 14.16
CA ALA A 366 -14.01 -13.02 15.48
C ALA A 366 -15.51 -13.16 15.80
N SER A 367 -15.85 -14.09 16.71
CA SER A 367 -17.23 -14.35 17.15
C SER A 367 -17.94 -13.14 17.77
N GLY A 368 -17.15 -12.17 18.24
CA GLY A 368 -17.59 -10.82 18.55
C GLY A 368 -16.51 -9.83 18.14
N PRO A 369 -16.88 -8.61 17.72
CA PRO A 369 -15.92 -7.66 17.20
C PRO A 369 -14.93 -7.23 18.28
N ARG A 370 -13.63 -7.31 17.98
CA ARG A 370 -12.55 -6.89 18.88
C ARG A 370 -11.87 -5.66 18.32
N LEU A 371 -11.70 -4.63 19.15
CA LEU A 371 -11.10 -3.37 18.77
C LEU A 371 -9.82 -3.13 19.57
N TRP A 372 -8.74 -2.70 18.90
CA TRP A 372 -7.52 -2.26 19.54
C TRP A 372 -6.82 -1.16 18.73
N HIS A 373 -5.89 -0.46 19.37
CA HIS A 373 -5.09 0.59 18.77
C HIS A 373 -3.76 0.06 18.25
N VAL A 374 -3.30 0.60 17.12
CA VAL A 374 -1.93 0.39 16.63
C VAL A 374 -1.22 1.74 16.73
N GLU A 375 -0.31 1.85 17.68
CA GLU A 375 0.46 3.08 17.90
C GLU A 375 1.40 3.33 16.71
N ALA A 376 1.29 4.51 16.10
CA ALA A 376 2.23 4.96 15.07
C ALA A 376 3.61 5.24 15.70
N PRO A 377 4.71 5.23 14.92
CA PRO A 377 6.01 5.68 15.41
C PRO A 377 5.94 7.08 16.04
N SER A 378 6.71 7.30 17.11
CA SER A 378 6.66 8.53 17.91
C SER A 378 6.79 9.79 17.05
N GLY A 379 5.85 10.73 17.23
CA GLY A 379 5.81 12.01 16.52
C GLY A 379 5.24 11.95 15.11
N LEU A 380 4.68 10.80 14.70
CA LEU A 380 4.02 10.63 13.42
C LEU A 380 2.53 10.31 13.57
N GLU A 381 1.74 10.79 12.60
CA GLU A 381 0.31 10.57 12.46
C GLU A 381 0.00 9.89 11.13
N ALA A 382 -0.95 8.97 11.13
CA ALA A 382 -1.41 8.29 9.92
C ALA A 382 -2.28 9.20 9.05
N VAL A 383 -1.99 9.21 7.76
CA VAL A 383 -2.73 9.95 6.73
C VAL A 383 -3.54 9.00 5.86
N ALA A 384 -2.98 7.84 5.52
CA ALA A 384 -3.65 6.78 4.77
C ALA A 384 -3.19 5.40 5.27
N ILE A 385 -4.05 4.39 5.11
CA ILE A 385 -3.80 3.03 5.57
C ILE A 385 -4.23 2.03 4.49
N HIS A 386 -3.46 0.96 4.36
CA HIS A 386 -3.67 -0.13 3.39
C HIS A 386 -3.38 -1.47 4.06
N ILE A 387 -4.09 -2.51 3.64
CA ILE A 387 -3.82 -3.90 4.05
C ILE A 387 -3.28 -4.64 2.82
N LEU A 388 -2.03 -5.07 2.89
CA LEU A 388 -1.33 -5.75 1.79
C LEU A 388 -0.59 -6.98 2.33
N PRO A 389 -0.12 -7.90 1.46
CA PRO A 389 0.81 -8.94 1.86
C PRO A 389 2.02 -8.36 2.61
N ARG A 390 2.54 -9.11 3.58
CA ARG A 390 3.77 -8.72 4.29
C ARG A 390 4.90 -8.35 3.33
N MET A 391 5.79 -7.50 3.80
CA MET A 391 7.03 -7.20 3.10
C MET A 391 8.02 -8.38 3.21
N SER A 392 8.52 -8.85 2.07
CA SER A 392 9.60 -9.85 2.02
C SER A 392 10.95 -9.21 2.36
N GLN A 393 11.81 -9.95 3.05
CA GLN A 393 13.17 -9.50 3.35
C GLN A 393 14.14 -9.99 2.25
N PRO A 394 15.12 -9.17 1.84
CA PRO A 394 16.24 -9.67 1.04
C PRO A 394 16.95 -10.77 1.84
N VAL A 395 17.17 -11.93 1.21
CA VAL A 395 17.95 -13.03 1.78
C VAL A 395 19.42 -12.65 1.85
#